data_AF-A0A4Y2E903-F1
#
_entry.id   AF-A0A4Y2E903-F1
#
_cell.length_a   1.000
_cell.length_b   1.000
_cell.length_c   1.000
_cell.angle_alpha   90.00
_cell.angle_beta   90.00
_cell.angle_gamma   90.00
#
_symmetry.space_group_name_H-M   'P 1'
#
loop_
_entity.id
_entity.type
_entity.pdbx_description
1 polymer ?
#
loop_
_entity_poly.entity_id
_entity_poly.type
_entity_poly.pdbx_seq_one_letter_code
_entity_poly.pdbx_strand_id
1 'polypeptide(L)'
;MGLCSRRPTRVPLLTKRHRQLRLQWAREHRDWTVDDEWKRVAWSYESRFLIHHVDGCVKVLRLPGEQLLPSCTAGHTQAGGGGIIFWGTFSRRLWDP
;
A
#
# COMPACT_ATOMS: atom_id res chain seq x y z
N MET A 1 -5.76 -22.60 25.64
CA MET A 1 -5.18 -21.40 25.00
C MET A 1 -5.00 -21.70 23.52
N GLY A 2 -5.85 -21.16 22.65
CA GLY A 2 -5.92 -21.53 21.23
C GLY A 2 -5.02 -20.65 20.35
N LEU A 3 -4.34 -21.28 19.38
CA LEU A 3 -3.63 -20.56 18.33
C LEU A 3 -4.66 -19.97 17.36
N CYS A 4 -4.74 -18.64 17.30
CA CYS A 4 -5.55 -17.95 16.31
C CYS A 4 -4.79 -17.88 14.98
N SER A 5 -5.41 -18.35 13.90
CA SER A 5 -4.91 -18.13 12.55
C SER A 5 -4.90 -16.62 12.24
N ARG A 6 -3.72 -16.07 11.95
CA ARG A 6 -3.52 -14.67 11.56
C ARG A 6 -2.82 -14.62 10.22
N ARG A 7 -3.23 -13.69 9.35
CA ARG A 7 -2.52 -13.42 8.10
C ARG A 7 -1.19 -12.71 8.43
N PRO A 8 -0.06 -13.12 7.82
CA PRO A 8 1.18 -12.34 7.92
C PRO A 8 0.97 -10.93 7.34
N THR A 9 1.52 -9.92 8.00
CA THR A 9 1.55 -8.56 7.48
C THR A 9 2.41 -8.54 6.22
N ARG A 10 1.84 -8.12 5.09
CA ARG A 10 2.61 -7.89 3.86
C ARG A 10 3.45 -6.63 4.05
N VAL A 11 4.75 -6.79 4.22
CA VAL A 11 5.71 -5.67 4.29
C VAL A 11 6.76 -5.82 3.20
N PRO A 12 7.29 -4.71 2.65
CA PRO A 12 8.40 -4.79 1.70
C PRO A 12 9.59 -5.51 2.34
N LEU A 13 10.21 -6.43 1.60
CA LEU A 13 11.42 -7.10 2.04
C LEU A 13 12.58 -6.09 2.00
N LEU A 14 13.01 -5.63 3.18
CA LEU A 14 14.15 -4.72 3.31
C LEU A 14 15.45 -5.49 3.45
N THR A 15 16.39 -5.24 2.53
CA THR A 15 17.78 -5.69 2.63
C THR A 15 18.46 -5.07 3.87
N LYS A 16 19.58 -5.65 4.33
CA LYS A 16 20.35 -5.09 5.46
C LYS A 16 20.76 -3.63 5.20
N ARG A 17 21.20 -3.32 3.98
CA ARG A 17 21.57 -1.97 3.55
C ARG A 17 20.38 -1.00 3.63
N HIS A 18 19.19 -1.40 3.16
CA HIS A 18 18.00 -0.55 3.25
C HIS A 18 17.65 -0.20 4.69
N ARG A 19 17.79 -1.15 5.62
CA ARG A 19 17.53 -0.92 7.05
C ARG A 19 18.51 0.07 7.66
N GLN A 20 19.80 -0.08 7.35
CA GLN A 20 20.85 0.83 7.83
C GLN A 20 20.63 2.26 7.33
N LEU A 21 20.39 2.44 6.03
CA LEU A 21 20.15 3.75 5.44
C LEU A 21 18.88 4.42 6.00
N ARG A 22 17.79 3.67 6.15
CA ARG A 22 16.56 4.18 6.76
C ARG A 22 16.76 4.61 8.21
N LEU A 23 17.50 3.81 8.99
CA LEU A 23 17.81 4.14 10.39
C LEU A 23 18.72 5.36 10.49
N GLN A 24 19.73 5.46 9.64
CA GLN A 24 20.63 6.61 9.59
C GLN A 24 19.84 7.88 9.26
N TRP A 25 19.03 7.85 8.19
CA TRP A 25 18.21 8.98 7.80
C TRP A 25 17.26 9.41 8.93
N ALA A 26 16.58 8.45 9.57
CA ALA A 26 15.69 8.75 10.70
C ALA A 26 16.42 9.36 11.91
N ARG A 27 17.69 9.00 12.14
CA ARG A 27 18.52 9.59 13.21
C ARG A 27 18.96 11.00 12.86
N GLU A 28 19.40 11.22 11.63
CA GLU A 28 19.84 12.54 11.12
C GLU A 28 18.69 13.57 11.14
N HIS A 29 17.46 13.11 10.92
CA HIS A 29 16.28 13.97 10.80
C HIS A 29 15.37 13.87 12.04
N ARG A 30 15.85 13.28 13.14
CA ARG A 30 15.04 13.03 14.35
C ARG A 30 14.52 14.32 14.98
N ASP A 31 15.35 15.35 14.98
CA ASP A 31 15.10 16.60 15.69
C ASP A 31 14.56 17.69 14.74
N TRP A 32 14.17 17.33 13.51
CA TRP A 32 13.54 18.25 12.56
C TRP A 32 12.17 18.72 13.03
N THR A 33 11.96 20.03 12.96
CA THR A 33 10.72 20.68 13.37
C THR A 33 9.77 20.86 12.18
N VAL A 34 8.47 20.95 12.50
CA VAL A 34 7.45 21.20 11.47
C VAL A 34 7.63 22.58 10.85
N ASP A 35 7.98 23.57 11.65
CA ASP A 35 7.99 24.98 11.24
C ASP A 35 9.24 25.40 10.46
N ASP A 36 10.38 24.73 10.66
CA ASP A 36 11.62 25.10 9.97
C ASP A 36 11.98 24.13 8.84
N GLU A 37 12.18 22.85 9.14
CA GLU A 37 12.74 21.89 8.18
C GLU A 37 11.64 21.21 7.34
N TRP A 38 10.62 20.63 7.98
CA TRP A 38 9.57 19.91 7.23
C TRP A 38 8.78 20.81 6.29
N LYS A 39 8.61 22.10 6.64
CA LYS A 39 7.98 23.09 5.77
C LYS A 39 8.70 23.30 4.44
N ARG A 40 10.00 23.03 4.38
CA ARG A 40 10.83 23.21 3.18
C ARG A 40 10.86 21.97 2.29
N VAL A 41 10.36 20.83 2.78
CA VAL A 41 10.35 19.57 2.04
C VAL A 41 9.18 19.55 1.05
N ALA A 42 9.50 19.31 -0.22
CA ALA A 42 8.53 18.94 -1.24
C ALA A 42 8.58 17.42 -1.46
N TRP A 43 7.45 16.77 -1.30
CA TRP A 43 7.27 15.34 -1.51
C TRP A 43 6.74 15.09 -2.91
N SER A 44 7.33 14.17 -3.64
CA SER A 44 6.81 13.68 -4.92
C SER A 44 6.40 12.21 -4.78
N TYR A 45 5.29 11.82 -5.38
CA TYR A 45 4.89 10.43 -5.45
C TYR A 45 4.19 10.11 -6.77
N GLU A 46 4.29 8.85 -7.17
CA GLU A 46 3.58 8.29 -8.31
C GLU A 46 2.65 7.19 -7.81
N SER A 47 1.34 7.38 -7.99
CA SER A 47 0.31 6.42 -7.58
C SER A 47 -0.42 5.88 -8.79
N ARG A 48 -0.60 4.57 -8.85
CA ARG A 48 -1.47 3.93 -9.84
C ARG A 48 -2.83 3.63 -9.21
N PHE A 49 -3.87 4.25 -9.75
CA PHE A 49 -5.26 3.95 -9.42
C PHE A 49 -5.84 3.00 -10.47
N LEU A 50 -6.39 1.87 -10.03
CA LEU A 50 -6.99 0.89 -10.92
C LEU A 50 -8.48 1.25 -11.12
N ILE A 51 -8.94 1.25 -12.37
CA ILE A 51 -10.34 1.55 -12.73
C ILE A 51 -11.23 0.36 -12.32
N HIS A 52 -10.69 -0.85 -12.38
CA HIS A 52 -11.29 -2.05 -11.80
C HIS A 52 -10.45 -2.54 -10.60
N HIS A 53 -11.10 -2.74 -9.45
CA HIS A 53 -10.45 -3.20 -8.23
C HIS A 53 -9.97 -4.65 -8.38
N VAL A 54 -8.66 -4.87 -8.36
CA VAL A 54 -8.08 -6.22 -8.57
C VAL A 54 -8.03 -7.05 -7.28
N ASP A 55 -8.13 -6.46 -6.08
CA ASP A 55 -7.78 -7.21 -4.86
C ASP A 55 -8.83 -7.15 -3.76
N GLY A 56 -9.90 -7.92 -3.93
CA GLY A 56 -10.62 -8.49 -2.80
C GLY A 56 -10.55 -10.01 -2.90
N CYS A 57 -9.74 -10.69 -2.08
CA CYS A 57 -9.93 -12.12 -1.88
C CYS A 57 -11.31 -12.34 -1.24
N VAL A 58 -12.35 -12.48 -2.09
CA VAL A 58 -13.70 -12.81 -1.66
C VAL A 58 -13.62 -14.20 -1.02
N LYS A 59 -13.86 -14.25 0.30
CA LYS A 59 -13.99 -15.52 1.00
C LYS A 59 -15.40 -16.04 0.75
N VAL A 60 -15.50 -17.22 0.15
CA VAL A 60 -16.75 -17.97 0.05
C VAL A 60 -16.68 -19.13 1.04
N LEU A 61 -17.77 -19.38 1.76
CA LEU A 61 -17.96 -20.60 2.55
C LEU A 61 -18.66 -21.62 1.66
N ARG A 62 -18.09 -22.81 1.48
CA ARG A 62 -18.65 -23.87 0.62
C ARG A 62 -18.25 -25.28 1.08
N LEU A 63 -19.03 -26.28 0.69
CA LEU A 63 -18.74 -27.70 0.91
C LEU A 63 -17.87 -28.30 -0.23
N PRO A 64 -17.23 -29.47 -0.02
CA PRO A 64 -16.55 -30.19 -1.10
C PRO A 64 -17.52 -30.52 -2.25
N GLY A 65 -17.17 -30.14 -3.47
CA GLY A 65 -18.00 -30.33 -4.68
C GLY A 65 -18.74 -29.09 -5.16
N GLU A 66 -18.92 -28.06 -4.33
CA GLU A 66 -19.62 -26.81 -4.69
C GLU A 66 -18.73 -25.79 -5.41
N GLN A 67 -17.53 -26.20 -5.84
CA GLN A 67 -16.50 -25.29 -6.34
C GLN A 67 -16.91 -24.52 -7.59
N LEU A 68 -17.78 -25.10 -8.42
CA LEU A 68 -18.21 -24.54 -9.70
C LEU A 68 -19.58 -23.83 -9.61
N LEU A 69 -20.19 -23.75 -8.42
CA LEU A 69 -21.44 -23.00 -8.27
C LEU A 69 -21.19 -21.52 -8.58
N PRO A 70 -22.09 -20.84 -9.31
CA PRO A 70 -21.97 -19.41 -9.59
C PRO A 70 -21.78 -18.54 -8.34
N SER A 71 -22.36 -18.94 -7.20
CA SER A 71 -22.19 -18.28 -5.89
C SER A 71 -20.79 -18.48 -5.28
N CYS A 72 -20.05 -19.49 -5.75
CA CYS A 72 -18.72 -19.89 -5.29
C CYS A 72 -17.60 -19.55 -6.30
N THR A 73 -17.96 -18.98 -7.45
CA THR A 73 -17.04 -18.59 -8.53
C THR A 73 -17.13 -17.08 -8.78
N ALA A 74 -16.00 -16.39 -8.71
CA ALA A 74 -15.91 -15.00 -9.16
C ALA A 74 -15.37 -14.99 -10.60
N GLY A 75 -16.06 -14.27 -11.50
CA GLY A 75 -15.57 -14.06 -12.86
C GLY A 75 -14.25 -13.28 -12.83
N HIS A 76 -13.24 -13.79 -13.53
CA HIS A 76 -11.98 -13.08 -13.73
C HIS A 76 -12.04 -12.38 -15.10
N THR A 77 -11.99 -11.05 -15.13
CA THR A 77 -11.90 -10.31 -16.39
C THR A 77 -10.50 -10.46 -16.99
N GLN A 78 -10.39 -10.80 -18.27
CA GLN A 78 -9.12 -11.15 -18.93
C GLN A 78 -8.24 -9.95 -19.32
N ALA A 79 -8.55 -8.74 -18.84
CA ALA A 79 -7.82 -7.54 -19.20
C ALA A 79 -7.61 -6.69 -17.95
N GLY A 80 -6.37 -6.21 -17.79
CA GLY A 80 -5.80 -5.53 -16.63
C GLY A 80 -6.41 -4.17 -16.31
N GLY A 81 -7.73 -4.16 -16.10
CA GLY A 81 -8.53 -3.19 -15.38
C GLY A 81 -8.54 -1.75 -15.88
N GLY A 82 -7.62 -1.36 -16.77
CA GLY A 82 -7.21 0.04 -16.89
C GLY A 82 -6.63 0.57 -15.57
N GLY A 83 -5.58 1.38 -15.64
CA GLY A 83 -5.12 2.10 -14.46
C GLY A 83 -4.61 3.47 -14.87
N ILE A 84 -4.96 4.48 -14.08
CA ILE A 84 -4.46 5.83 -14.26
C ILE A 84 -3.29 6.00 -13.31
N ILE A 85 -2.14 6.39 -13.87
CA ILE A 85 -0.98 6.78 -13.09
C ILE A 85 -1.06 8.29 -12.87
N PHE A 86 -1.05 8.69 -11.61
CA PHE A 86 -0.91 10.08 -11.22
C PHE A 86 0.48 10.30 -10.65
N TRP A 87 1.17 11.30 -11.18
CA TRP A 87 2.31 11.90 -10.52
C TRP A 87 1.88 13.21 -9.88
N GLY A 88 2.34 13.45 -8.66
CA GLY A 88 2.04 14.68 -7.96
C GLY A 88 3.12 15.04 -6.96
N THR A 89 3.18 16.33 -6.66
CA THR A 89 4.03 16.88 -5.61
C THR A 89 3.19 17.64 -4.60
N PHE A 90 3.54 17.52 -3.33
CA PHE A 90 2.95 18.32 -2.27
C PHE A 90 4.02 18.79 -1.29
N SER A 91 3.84 19.99 -0.75
CA SER A 91 4.67 20.55 0.31
C SER A 91 3.78 21.29 1.28
N ARG A 92 4.24 21.50 2.52
CA ARG A 92 3.45 22.21 3.53
C ARG A 92 3.15 23.67 3.11
N ARG A 93 4.08 24.33 2.42
CA ARG A 93 3.91 25.71 1.93
C ARG A 93 2.75 25.88 0.95
N LEU A 94 2.38 24.81 0.23
CA LEU A 94 1.23 24.84 -0.68
C LEU A 94 -0.12 24.83 0.06
N TRP A 95 -0.10 24.69 1.39
CA TRP A 95 -1.29 24.60 2.24
C TRP A 95 -1.34 25.70 3.33
N ASP A 96 -0.36 26.60 3.34
CA ASP A 96 -0.40 27.78 4.21
C ASP A 96 -1.21 28.88 3.47
N PRO A 97 -2.32 29.40 4.04
CA PRO A 97 -3.23 30.36 3.38
C PRO A 97 -2.62 31.75 3.18
#